data_AF-A0A3C0QRW1-F1
#
_entry.id   AF-A0A3C0QRW1-F1
#
_cell.length_a   1.000
_cell.length_b   1.000
_cell.length_c   1.000
_cell.angle_alpha   90.00
_cell.angle_beta   90.00
_cell.angle_gamma   90.00
#
_symmetry.space_group_name_H-M   'P 1'
#
loop_
_entity.id
_entity.type
_entity.pdbx_description
1 polymer ?
#
loop_
_entity_poly.entity_id
_entity_poly.type
_entity_poly.pdbx_seq_one_letter_code
_entity_poly.pdbx_strand_id
1 'polypeptide(L)'
;EYWFGLPSRFAVVGDSATNLAYSKFFADQIGLVPVKQIITDNPPERFREAITEQFRNLSEGVSVEPEYLEDGYLVEQSLDTAEFGQSVPLILGSTWEGDVAKRKNVLLIEIAAPASEKVVINSSYIGYRGGLHLLEDIYTASVAGN
;
A
#
# COMPACT_ATOMS: atom_id res chain seq x y z
N GLU A 1 27.32 -10.38 -5.88
CA GLU A 1 25.96 -10.73 -6.35
C GLU A 1 25.02 -9.65 -5.81
N TYR A 2 24.48 -8.78 -6.65
CA TYR A 2 23.64 -7.65 -6.18
C TYR A 2 22.22 -8.16 -5.94
N TRP A 3 21.91 -8.47 -4.68
CA TRP A 3 20.55 -8.74 -4.25
C TRP A 3 19.88 -7.38 -3.99
N PHE A 4 19.07 -6.90 -4.93
CA PHE A 4 18.48 -5.54 -4.87
C PHE A 4 17.37 -5.36 -3.82
N GLY A 5 17.08 -6.39 -3.01
CA GLY A 5 16.07 -6.30 -1.95
C GLY A 5 14.71 -5.86 -2.46
N LEU A 6 14.14 -6.55 -3.45
CA LEU A 6 12.83 -6.17 -3.96
C LEU A 6 11.73 -6.35 -2.89
N PRO A 7 10.68 -5.52 -2.90
CA PRO A 7 9.57 -5.71 -1.98
C PRO A 7 8.90 -7.06 -2.16
N SER A 8 8.63 -7.75 -1.05
CA SER A 8 7.86 -9.01 -1.04
C SER A 8 6.57 -8.90 -0.25
N ARG A 9 6.46 -7.86 0.60
CA ARG A 9 5.36 -7.62 1.52
C ARG A 9 4.96 -6.16 1.44
N PHE A 10 3.66 -5.90 1.52
CA PHE A 10 3.15 -4.55 1.36
C PHE A 10 1.98 -4.21 2.29
N ALA A 11 1.85 -2.92 2.57
CA ALA A 11 0.69 -2.34 3.21
C ALA A 11 0.09 -1.25 2.32
N VAL A 12 -1.21 -1.03 2.45
CA VAL A 12 -1.93 0.02 1.70
C VAL A 12 -2.74 0.85 2.68
N VAL A 13 -2.58 2.18 2.60
CA VAL A 13 -3.37 3.18 3.32
C VAL A 13 -4.06 4.05 2.28
N GLY A 14 -5.38 4.20 2.39
CA GLY A 14 -6.14 5.05 1.48
C GLY A 14 -7.64 4.81 1.56
N ASP A 15 -8.39 5.39 0.62
CA ASP A 15 -9.82 5.16 0.50
C ASP A 15 -10.14 3.70 0.15
N SER A 16 -11.37 3.28 0.46
CA SER A 16 -11.83 1.90 0.28
C SER A 16 -11.65 1.35 -1.13
N ALA A 17 -11.89 2.17 -2.16
CA ALA A 17 -11.82 1.72 -3.56
C ALA A 17 -10.38 1.57 -4.04
N THR A 18 -9.56 2.59 -3.80
CA THR A 18 -8.14 2.61 -4.16
C THR A 18 -7.37 1.55 -3.39
N ASN A 19 -7.66 1.38 -2.09
CA ASN A 19 -7.03 0.37 -1.26
C ASN A 19 -7.30 -1.04 -1.79
N LEU A 20 -8.56 -1.36 -2.08
CA LEU A 20 -8.93 -2.66 -2.62
C LEU A 20 -8.29 -2.90 -4.00
N ALA A 21 -8.28 -1.90 -4.87
CA ALA A 21 -7.72 -2.00 -6.21
C ALA A 21 -6.22 -2.33 -6.19
N TYR A 22 -5.42 -1.59 -5.40
CA TYR A 22 -4.00 -1.87 -5.26
C TYR A 22 -3.76 -3.21 -4.55
N SER A 23 -4.49 -3.49 -3.46
CA SER A 23 -4.36 -4.76 -2.75
C SER A 23 -4.56 -5.95 -3.68
N LYS A 24 -5.59 -5.90 -4.53
CA LYS A 24 -5.85 -6.95 -5.51
C LYS A 24 -4.75 -7.02 -6.57
N PHE A 25 -4.34 -5.89 -7.12
CA PHE A 25 -3.28 -5.84 -8.13
C PHE A 25 -1.97 -6.45 -7.62
N PHE A 26 -1.53 -6.06 -6.41
CA PHE A 26 -0.26 -6.54 -5.85
C PHE A 26 -0.33 -8.00 -5.40
N ALA A 27 -1.44 -8.43 -4.79
CA ALA A 27 -1.60 -9.82 -4.38
C ALA A 27 -1.72 -10.78 -5.58
N ASP A 28 -2.53 -10.41 -6.58
CA ASP A 28 -2.93 -11.31 -7.66
C ASP A 28 -1.98 -11.27 -8.87
N GLN A 29 -1.54 -10.07 -9.26
CA GLN A 29 -0.76 -9.89 -10.51
C GLN A 29 0.75 -9.85 -10.25
N ILE A 30 1.16 -9.30 -9.11
CA ILE A 30 2.59 -9.16 -8.75
C ILE A 30 3.04 -10.26 -7.79
N GLY A 31 2.13 -10.84 -7.02
CA GLY A 31 2.44 -11.90 -6.04
C GLY A 31 3.08 -11.38 -4.75
N LEU A 32 2.85 -10.12 -4.39
CA LEU A 32 3.29 -9.58 -3.09
C LEU A 32 2.33 -10.01 -1.98
N VAL A 33 2.86 -10.17 -0.77
CA VAL A 33 2.07 -10.59 0.40
C VAL A 33 1.49 -9.35 1.10
N PRO A 34 0.16 -9.19 1.17
CA PRO A 34 -0.45 -8.10 1.91
C PRO A 34 -0.28 -8.30 3.42
N VAL A 35 0.08 -7.24 4.14
CA VAL A 35 0.32 -7.26 5.60
C VAL A 35 -0.68 -6.39 6.36
N LYS A 36 -0.98 -5.19 5.86
CA LYS A 36 -1.95 -4.25 6.45
C LYS A 36 -2.71 -3.50 5.37
N GLN A 37 -4.03 -3.55 5.42
CA GLN A 37 -4.91 -2.80 4.52
C GLN A 37 -5.76 -1.86 5.37
N ILE A 38 -5.46 -0.57 5.31
CA ILE A 38 -6.08 0.45 6.16
C ILE A 38 -6.92 1.39 5.30
N ILE A 39 -8.21 1.40 5.57
CA ILE A 39 -9.25 2.16 4.88
C ILE A 39 -9.55 3.43 5.69
N THR A 40 -9.32 4.59 5.09
CA THR A 40 -9.37 5.90 5.78
C THR A 40 -10.59 6.75 5.44
N ASP A 41 -11.36 6.40 4.42
CA ASP A 41 -12.53 7.17 3.94
C ASP A 41 -13.84 6.88 4.70
N ASN A 42 -13.79 6.02 5.72
CA ASN A 42 -14.93 5.66 6.58
C ASN A 42 -16.22 5.35 5.79
N PRO A 43 -16.22 4.29 4.98
CA PRO A 43 -17.41 3.92 4.23
C PRO A 43 -18.57 3.62 5.19
N PRO A 44 -19.82 3.97 4.83
CA PRO A 44 -20.99 3.71 5.67
C PRO A 44 -21.05 2.26 6.14
N GLU A 45 -21.39 2.04 7.40
CA GLU A 45 -21.35 0.71 8.05
C GLU A 45 -22.07 -0.38 7.25
N ARG A 46 -23.22 -0.04 6.63
CA ARG A 46 -23.98 -0.94 5.75
C ARG A 46 -23.20 -1.52 4.57
N PHE A 47 -22.11 -0.88 4.14
CA PHE A 47 -21.26 -1.32 3.05
C PHE A 47 -19.97 -1.98 3.51
N ARG A 48 -19.59 -1.84 4.80
CA ARG A 48 -18.32 -2.36 5.31
C ARG A 48 -18.20 -3.87 5.15
N GLU A 49 -19.25 -4.63 5.42
CA GLU A 49 -19.18 -6.09 5.23
C GLU A 49 -18.96 -6.46 3.76
N ALA A 50 -19.64 -5.78 2.83
CA ALA A 50 -19.45 -6.02 1.40
C ALA A 50 -18.02 -5.67 0.93
N ILE A 51 -17.44 -4.59 1.48
CA ILE A 51 -16.06 -4.20 1.23
C ILE A 51 -15.09 -5.24 1.81
N THR A 52 -15.25 -5.59 3.09
CA THR A 52 -14.44 -6.60 3.79
C THR A 52 -14.45 -7.94 3.06
N GLU A 53 -15.59 -8.37 2.53
CA GLU A 53 -15.69 -9.61 1.76
C GLU A 53 -14.84 -9.58 0.47
N GLN A 54 -14.62 -8.41 -0.14
CA GLN A 54 -13.68 -8.30 -1.27
C GLN A 54 -12.22 -8.51 -0.84
N PHE A 55 -11.85 -8.11 0.38
CA PHE A 55 -10.51 -8.33 0.93
C PHE A 55 -10.29 -9.76 1.43
N ARG A 56 -11.34 -10.44 1.91
CA ARG A 56 -11.29 -11.88 2.19
C ARG A 56 -11.07 -12.73 0.93
N ASN A 57 -11.58 -12.25 -0.20
CA ASN A 57 -11.45 -12.89 -1.50
C ASN A 57 -10.48 -12.12 -2.43
N LEU A 58 -9.35 -11.65 -1.88
CA LEU A 58 -8.44 -10.75 -2.59
C LEU A 58 -7.78 -11.44 -3.80
N SER A 59 -7.27 -12.65 -3.62
CA SER A 59 -6.70 -13.54 -4.65
C SER A 59 -6.81 -15.01 -4.20
N GLU A 60 -6.46 -15.96 -5.07
CA GLU A 60 -6.49 -17.39 -4.75
C GLU A 60 -5.57 -17.70 -3.55
N GLY A 61 -6.17 -18.10 -2.44
CA GLY A 61 -5.43 -18.40 -1.19
C GLY A 61 -4.93 -17.17 -0.43
N VAL A 62 -5.33 -15.95 -0.82
CA VAL A 62 -4.95 -14.71 -0.14
C VAL A 62 -6.20 -14.01 0.39
N SER A 63 -6.28 -13.91 1.72
CA SER A 63 -7.36 -13.26 2.47
C SER A 63 -6.76 -12.30 3.48
N VAL A 64 -7.31 -11.09 3.57
CA VAL A 64 -6.94 -10.10 4.58
C VAL A 64 -8.18 -9.43 5.17
N GLU A 65 -8.10 -9.05 6.45
CA GLU A 65 -9.13 -8.22 7.08
C GLU A 65 -8.66 -6.75 7.01
N PRO A 66 -9.42 -5.86 6.36
CA PRO A 66 -9.08 -4.45 6.32
C PRO A 66 -9.42 -3.78 7.65
N GLU A 67 -8.63 -2.78 8.01
CA GLU A 67 -8.87 -1.93 9.17
C GLU A 67 -9.52 -0.62 8.73
N TYR A 68 -10.56 -0.19 9.43
CA TYR A 68 -11.23 1.08 9.14
C TYR A 68 -10.77 2.12 10.16
N LEU A 69 -9.82 2.99 9.76
CA LEU A 69 -9.17 3.97 10.63
C LEU A 69 -9.14 5.35 9.94
N GLU A 70 -9.81 6.34 10.52
CA GLU A 70 -9.85 7.71 9.97
C GLU A 70 -8.70 8.61 10.47
N ASP A 71 -8.15 8.26 11.64
CA ASP A 71 -7.16 9.07 12.33
C ASP A 71 -5.74 8.62 11.96
N GLY A 72 -4.95 9.54 11.39
CA GLY A 72 -3.57 9.26 10.97
C GLY A 72 -2.66 8.77 12.11
N TYR A 73 -2.92 9.16 13.36
CA TYR A 73 -2.19 8.63 14.52
C TYR A 73 -2.49 7.14 14.74
N LEU A 74 -3.75 6.72 14.59
CA LEU A 74 -4.13 5.31 14.68
C LEU A 74 -3.58 4.51 13.49
N VAL A 75 -3.57 5.10 12.29
CA VAL A 75 -2.93 4.51 11.11
C VAL A 75 -1.44 4.26 11.37
N GLU A 76 -0.74 5.27 11.89
CA GLU A 76 0.69 5.16 12.21
C GLU A 76 0.95 4.06 13.24
N GLN A 77 0.16 4.01 14.32
CA GLN A 77 0.24 2.94 15.31
C GLN A 77 -0.01 1.56 14.70
N SER A 78 -1.01 1.41 13.84
CA SER A 78 -1.31 0.14 13.18
C SER A 78 -0.15 -0.30 12.28
N LEU A 79 0.38 0.60 11.46
CA LEU A 79 1.56 0.34 10.64
C LEU A 79 2.79 0.01 11.49
N ASP A 80 2.90 0.57 12.70
CA ASP A 80 3.96 0.25 13.65
C ASP A 80 3.89 -1.18 14.22
N THR A 81 2.71 -1.78 14.23
CA THR A 81 2.55 -3.20 14.59
C THR A 81 2.76 -4.15 13.41
N ALA A 82 2.85 -3.65 12.18
CA ALA A 82 2.98 -4.48 10.99
C ALA A 82 4.31 -5.25 10.94
N GLU A 83 4.24 -6.56 10.71
CA GLU A 83 5.38 -7.46 10.59
C GLU A 83 5.73 -7.72 9.13
N PHE A 84 6.61 -6.90 8.57
CA PHE A 84 7.08 -7.05 7.18
C PHE A 84 8.20 -8.08 7.00
N GLY A 85 8.67 -8.72 8.08
CA GLY A 85 9.75 -9.72 8.02
C GLY A 85 11.09 -9.13 7.57
N GLN A 86 11.89 -9.94 6.86
CA GLN A 86 13.26 -9.57 6.43
C GLN A 86 13.33 -8.98 5.01
N SER A 87 12.22 -8.93 4.28
CA SER A 87 12.20 -8.33 2.94
C SER A 87 12.08 -6.81 3.03
N VAL A 88 12.49 -6.10 1.98
CA VAL A 88 12.19 -4.67 1.88
C VAL A 88 10.67 -4.46 1.94
N PRO A 89 10.17 -3.74 2.94
CA PRO A 89 8.75 -3.47 3.02
C PRO A 89 8.33 -2.39 2.05
N LEU A 90 7.07 -2.46 1.58
CA LEU A 90 6.43 -1.41 0.79
C LEU A 90 5.18 -0.89 1.52
N ILE A 91 5.06 0.43 1.67
CA ILE A 91 3.82 1.11 2.03
C ILE A 91 3.36 1.92 0.82
N LEU A 92 2.12 1.69 0.42
CA LEU A 92 1.39 2.52 -0.53
C LEU A 92 0.46 3.41 0.27
N GLY A 93 0.71 4.72 0.29
CA GLY A 93 -0.03 5.63 1.15
C GLY A 93 0.07 7.08 0.70
N SER A 94 0.15 7.98 1.67
CA SER A 94 0.33 9.41 1.50
C SER A 94 1.62 9.86 2.18
N THR A 95 1.93 11.15 2.11
CA THR A 95 3.03 11.74 2.88
C THR A 95 2.92 11.47 4.39
N TRP A 96 1.71 11.29 4.93
CA TRP A 96 1.52 11.08 6.37
C TRP A 96 2.14 9.78 6.89
N GLU A 97 2.34 8.79 6.04
CA GLU A 97 3.04 7.56 6.39
C GLU A 97 4.58 7.70 6.37
N GLY A 98 5.10 8.89 6.06
CA GLY A 98 6.54 9.16 5.93
C GLY A 98 7.35 8.89 7.19
N ASP A 99 6.82 9.22 8.37
CA ASP A 99 7.55 9.04 9.64
C ASP A 99 7.66 7.56 10.03
N VAL A 100 6.57 6.80 9.91
CA VAL A 100 6.61 5.34 10.11
C VAL A 100 7.45 4.63 9.06
N ALA A 101 7.41 5.10 7.80
CA ALA A 101 8.24 4.55 6.74
C ALA A 101 9.73 4.71 7.03
N LYS A 102 10.16 5.90 7.47
CA LYS A 102 11.55 6.15 7.89
C LYS A 102 11.95 5.30 9.09
N ARG A 103 11.12 5.25 10.15
CA ARG A 103 11.43 4.46 11.37
C ARG A 103 11.59 2.98 11.08
N LYS A 104 10.75 2.42 10.20
CA LYS A 104 10.77 1.00 9.85
C LYS A 104 11.64 0.66 8.63
N ASN A 105 12.32 1.66 8.04
CA ASN A 105 13.08 1.52 6.81
C ASN A 105 12.25 0.86 5.68
N VAL A 106 11.04 1.36 5.50
CA VAL A 106 10.05 0.92 4.52
C VAL A 106 10.10 1.83 3.31
N LEU A 107 9.94 1.27 2.11
CA LEU A 107 9.72 2.06 0.91
C LEU A 107 8.30 2.65 0.94
N LEU A 108 8.17 3.97 0.86
CA LEU A 108 6.89 4.66 0.74
C LEU A 108 6.65 5.10 -0.70
N ILE A 109 5.50 4.73 -1.25
CA ILE A 109 5.01 5.23 -2.53
C ILE A 109 3.72 5.99 -2.31
N GLU A 110 3.74 7.27 -2.62
CA GLU A 110 2.59 8.17 -2.50
C GLU A 110 1.56 7.88 -3.60
N ILE A 111 0.48 7.18 -3.25
CA ILE A 111 -0.68 6.86 -4.09
C ILE A 111 -1.94 7.66 -3.72
N ALA A 112 -1.91 8.32 -2.55
CA ALA A 112 -3.00 9.09 -1.99
C ALA A 112 -2.55 10.50 -1.63
N ALA A 113 -3.51 11.42 -1.47
CA ALA A 113 -3.24 12.77 -1.01
C ALA A 113 -3.14 12.82 0.54
N PRO A 114 -2.29 13.70 1.11
CA PRO A 114 -1.37 14.60 0.42
C PRO A 114 -0.13 13.86 -0.14
N ALA A 115 0.47 14.43 -1.19
CA ALA A 115 1.71 13.98 -1.80
C ALA A 115 2.69 15.17 -1.86
N SER A 116 3.65 15.20 -0.94
CA SER A 116 4.63 16.30 -0.82
C SER A 116 6.01 15.95 -1.37
N GLU A 117 6.32 14.67 -1.48
CA GLU A 117 7.64 14.21 -1.96
C GLU A 117 7.68 14.05 -3.49
N LYS A 118 6.52 14.19 -4.16
CA LYS A 118 6.40 14.08 -5.62
C LYS A 118 5.75 15.30 -6.25
N VAL A 119 6.40 15.86 -7.27
CA VAL A 119 5.78 16.85 -8.16
C VAL A 119 5.01 16.11 -9.26
N VAL A 120 3.71 16.32 -9.33
CA VAL A 120 2.83 15.69 -10.33
C VAL A 120 2.43 16.71 -11.39
N ILE A 121 2.97 16.58 -12.60
CA ILE A 121 2.60 17.41 -13.76
C ILE A 121 1.56 16.69 -14.63
N ASN A 122 1.84 15.46 -15.02
CA ASN A 122 0.94 14.60 -15.78
C ASN A 122 1.29 13.14 -15.51
N SER A 123 0.72 12.56 -14.46
CA SER A 123 0.94 11.17 -14.07
C SER A 123 -0.36 10.54 -13.58
N SER A 124 -0.47 9.23 -13.75
CA SER A 124 -1.54 8.39 -13.22
C SER A 124 -0.98 7.00 -12.91
N TYR A 125 -1.52 6.36 -11.89
CA TYR A 125 -1.30 4.93 -11.61
C TYR A 125 -2.48 4.04 -12.05
N ILE A 126 -3.46 4.60 -12.76
CA ILE A 126 -4.66 3.89 -13.19
C ILE A 126 -4.51 3.40 -14.64
N GLY A 127 -5.09 2.21 -14.91
CA GLY A 127 -5.05 1.56 -16.23
C GLY A 127 -3.67 0.95 -16.54
N TYR A 128 -3.50 0.36 -17.73
CA TYR A 128 -2.26 -0.35 -18.08
C TYR A 128 -1.01 0.52 -18.00
N ARG A 129 -1.08 1.73 -18.55
CA ARG A 129 0.06 2.67 -18.53
C ARG A 129 0.37 3.12 -17.10
N GLY A 130 -0.66 3.36 -16.29
CA GLY A 130 -0.47 3.77 -14.91
C GLY A 130 0.06 2.64 -14.01
N GLY A 131 -0.40 1.41 -14.21
CA GLY A 131 0.13 0.25 -13.49
C GLY A 131 1.61 0.01 -13.80
N LEU A 132 2.03 0.13 -15.07
CA LEU A 132 3.45 0.07 -15.43
C LEU A 132 4.25 1.20 -14.78
N HIS A 133 3.74 2.42 -14.81
CA HIS A 133 4.38 3.57 -14.15
C HIS A 133 4.51 3.36 -12.63
N LEU A 134 3.49 2.80 -11.98
CA LEU A 134 3.56 2.48 -10.55
C LEU A 134 4.66 1.45 -10.24
N LEU A 135 4.78 0.40 -11.07
CA LEU A 135 5.84 -0.60 -10.92
C LEU A 135 7.22 0.01 -11.17
N GLU A 136 7.35 0.88 -12.18
CA GLU A 136 8.58 1.62 -12.46
C GLU A 136 8.99 2.46 -11.24
N ASP A 137 8.08 3.19 -10.61
CA ASP A 137 8.36 4.00 -9.41
C ASP A 137 8.79 3.11 -8.23
N ILE A 138 8.07 2.02 -7.96
CA ILE A 138 8.39 1.07 -6.87
C ILE A 138 9.79 0.48 -7.04
N TYR A 139 10.09 -0.06 -8.22
CA TYR A 139 11.34 -0.77 -8.45
C TYR A 139 12.52 0.18 -8.63
N THR A 140 12.30 1.37 -9.19
CA THR A 140 13.32 2.43 -9.24
C THR A 140 13.72 2.85 -7.83
N ALA A 141 12.74 3.09 -6.96
CA ALA A 141 13.00 3.47 -5.57
C ALA A 141 13.69 2.33 -4.79
N SER A 142 13.30 1.08 -5.04
CA SER A 142 13.94 -0.10 -4.44
C SER A 142 15.43 -0.21 -4.83
N VAL A 143 15.77 0.05 -6.09
CA VAL A 143 17.15 -0.02 -6.60
C VAL A 143 17.99 1.19 -6.18
N ALA A 144 17.40 2.38 -6.10
CA ALA A 144 18.10 3.59 -5.69
C ALA A 144 18.69 3.48 -4.27
N GLY A 145 18.07 2.65 -3.42
CA GLY A 145 18.32 2.63 -1.99
C GLY A 145 17.67 3.85 -1.36
N ASN A 146 16.90 3.64 -0.29
CA ASN A 146 16.41 4.74 0.55
C ASN A 146 17.57 5.55 1.14
#